data_AF-A0A2N0WKV2-F1
#
_entry.id   AF-A0A2N0WKV2-F1
#
_cell.length_a   1.000
_cell.length_b   1.000
_cell.length_c   1.000
_cell.angle_alpha   90.00
_cell.angle_beta   90.00
_cell.angle_gamma   90.00
#
_symmetry.space_group_name_H-M   'P 1'
#
loop_
_entity.id
_entity.type
_entity.pdbx_description
1 polymer ?
#
loop_
_entity_poly.entity_id
_entity_poly.type
_entity_poly.pdbx_seq_one_letter_code
_entity_poly.pdbx_strand_id
1 'polypeptide(L)'
;MITKTLKYLLTLFCELQIALIAVYVLTVLFLQIVITPMIIFTLVGSISLNYLPQAQAIYLIGSCAVVGAILGLIWANSIRKKYGIVKFHAFLLSTPEIDGRHDRNGNAIAKPSGQEGVYT
;
A
#
# COMPACT_ATOMS: atom_id res chain seq x y z
N MET A 1 -6.94 9.28 -45.05
CA MET A 1 -6.84 10.26 -43.94
C MET A 1 -7.67 9.82 -42.73
N ILE A 2 -8.95 9.45 -42.92
CA ILE A 2 -9.89 8.96 -41.89
C ILE A 2 -9.36 7.79 -41.04
N THR A 3 -8.70 6.79 -41.65
CA THR A 3 -8.15 5.63 -40.93
C THR A 3 -7.01 5.96 -39.98
N LYS A 4 -6.29 7.07 -40.21
CA LYS A 4 -5.22 7.53 -39.30
C LYS A 4 -5.82 8.23 -38.08
N THR A 5 -6.80 9.11 -38.29
CA THR A 5 -7.52 9.80 -37.21
C THR A 5 -8.28 8.83 -36.32
N LEU A 6 -8.91 7.80 -36.91
CA LEU A 6 -9.63 6.77 -36.14
C LEU A 6 -8.69 5.97 -35.23
N LYS A 7 -7.52 5.55 -35.74
CA LYS A 7 -6.50 4.85 -34.94
C LYS A 7 -6.01 5.73 -33.78
N TYR A 8 -5.74 7.00 -34.06
CA TYR A 8 -5.31 7.96 -33.04
C TYR A 8 -6.35 8.12 -31.93
N LEU A 9 -7.64 8.27 -32.29
CA LEU A 9 -8.72 8.39 -31.32
C LEU A 9 -8.85 7.12 -30.45
N LEU A 10 -8.70 5.94 -31.06
CA LEU A 10 -8.78 4.66 -30.35
C LEU A 10 -7.63 4.49 -29.35
N THR A 11 -6.40 4.84 -29.78
CA THR A 11 -5.22 4.81 -28.92
C THR A 11 -5.37 5.79 -27.77
N LEU A 12 -5.82 7.02 -28.03
CA LEU A 12 -6.05 8.03 -26.99
C LEU A 12 -7.07 7.56 -25.94
N PHE A 13 -8.18 6.96 -26.38
CA PHE A 13 -9.18 6.42 -25.47
C PHE A 13 -8.60 5.28 -24.60
N CYS A 14 -7.81 4.40 -25.19
CA CYS A 14 -7.18 3.29 -24.48
C CYS A 14 -6.14 3.78 -23.46
N GLU A 15 -5.28 4.74 -23.84
CA GLU A 15 -4.30 5.37 -22.95
C GLU A 15 -4.97 6.06 -21.76
N LEU A 16 -6.08 6.77 -22.00
CA LEU A 16 -6.84 7.41 -20.93
C LEU A 16 -7.39 6.39 -19.92
N GLN A 17 -7.97 5.29 -20.40
CA GLN A 17 -8.50 4.24 -19.52
C GLN A 17 -7.40 3.62 -18.65
N ILE A 18 -6.24 3.31 -19.25
CA ILE A 18 -5.09 2.78 -18.52
C ILE A 18 -4.61 3.79 -17.46
N ALA A 19 -4.52 5.07 -17.82
CA ALA A 19 -4.11 6.12 -16.89
C ALA A 19 -5.11 6.29 -15.72
N LEU A 20 -6.41 6.29 -16.01
CA LEU A 20 -7.46 6.38 -15.00
C LEU A 20 -7.41 5.21 -14.02
N ILE A 21 -7.28 3.98 -14.53
CA ILE A 21 -7.16 2.78 -13.70
C ILE A 21 -5.89 2.85 -12.85
N ALA A 22 -4.76 3.26 -13.40
CA ALA A 22 -3.51 3.39 -12.66
C ALA A 22 -3.63 4.41 -11.51
N VAL A 23 -4.20 5.59 -11.76
CA VAL A 23 -4.43 6.60 -10.72
C VAL A 23 -5.40 6.10 -9.66
N TYR A 24 -6.48 5.44 -10.07
CA TYR A 24 -7.46 4.86 -9.15
C TYR A 24 -6.81 3.84 -8.21
N VAL A 25 -6.09 2.86 -8.76
CA VAL A 25 -5.40 1.82 -7.97
C VAL A 25 -4.39 2.44 -7.01
N LEU A 26 -3.56 3.38 -7.48
CA LEU A 26 -2.58 4.05 -6.61
C LEU A 26 -3.23 4.82 -5.46
N THR A 27 -4.37 5.46 -5.72
CA THR A 27 -5.12 6.21 -4.70
C THR A 27 -5.73 5.27 -3.65
N VAL A 28 -6.32 4.15 -4.08
CA VAL A 28 -6.90 3.15 -3.18
C VAL A 28 -5.81 2.52 -2.30
N LEU A 29 -4.67 2.13 -2.89
CA LEU A 29 -3.55 1.58 -2.13
C LEU A 29 -2.98 2.59 -1.13
N PHE A 30 -2.92 3.88 -1.49
CA PHE A 30 -2.51 4.92 -0.56
C PHE A 30 -3.50 5.05 0.61
N LEU A 31 -4.80 5.05 0.31
CA LEU A 31 -5.85 5.17 1.33
C LEU A 31 -5.87 3.97 2.28
N GLN A 32 -5.62 2.76 1.78
CA GLN A 32 -5.51 1.56 2.61
C GLN A 32 -4.43 1.71 3.70
N ILE A 33 -3.26 2.26 3.37
CA ILE A 33 -2.18 2.50 4.35
C ILE A 33 -2.61 3.49 5.42
N VAL A 34 -3.39 4.52 5.06
CA VAL A 34 -3.91 5.53 6.00
C VAL A 34 -4.97 4.93 6.93
N ILE A 35 -5.84 4.08 6.39
CA ILE A 35 -6.94 3.46 7.12
C ILE A 35 -6.44 2.52 8.21
N THR A 36 -5.32 1.82 8.02
CA THR A 36 -4.79 0.87 9.01
C THR A 36 -4.60 1.48 10.42
N PRO A 37 -3.81 2.55 10.62
CA PRO A 37 -3.68 3.19 11.93
C PRO A 37 -4.99 3.87 12.40
N MET A 38 -5.82 4.37 11.49
CA MET A 38 -7.15 4.89 11.87
C MET A 38 -8.00 3.81 12.56
N ILE A 39 -8.05 2.60 11.99
CA ILE A 39 -8.77 1.46 12.58
C ILE A 39 -8.15 1.08 13.93
N ILE A 40 -6.82 0.94 14.00
CA ILE A 40 -6.13 0.55 15.24
C ILE A 40 -6.45 1.53 16.38
N PHE A 41 -6.34 2.83 16.14
CA PHE A 41 -6.63 3.83 17.17
C PHE A 41 -8.11 3.86 17.55
N THR A 42 -9.02 3.63 16.59
CA THR A 42 -10.47 3.55 16.87
C THR A 42 -10.80 2.33 17.74
N LEU A 43 -10.16 1.19 17.47
CA LEU A 43 -10.30 -0.03 18.29
C LEU A 43 -9.79 0.19 19.71
N VAL A 44 -8.60 0.79 19.86
CA VAL A 44 -8.06 1.16 21.18
C VAL A 44 -9.00 2.13 21.89
N GLY A 45 -9.53 3.13 21.18
CA GLY A 45 -10.51 4.07 21.71
C GLY A 45 -11.79 3.41 22.20
N SER A 46 -12.22 2.31 21.55
CA SER A 46 -13.45 1.58 21.92
C SER A 46 -13.38 0.95 23.32
N ILE A 47 -12.17 0.71 23.85
CA ILE A 47 -11.97 0.24 25.22
C ILE A 47 -12.58 1.23 26.23
N SER A 48 -12.61 2.52 25.91
CA SER A 48 -13.17 3.58 26.76
C SER A 48 -14.66 3.41 27.07
N LEU A 49 -15.41 2.67 26.25
CA LEU A 49 -16.83 2.39 26.49
C LEU A 49 -17.07 1.61 27.80
N ASN A 50 -16.05 0.93 28.32
CA ASN A 50 -16.14 0.20 29.59
C ASN A 50 -15.96 1.10 30.82
N TYR A 51 -15.43 2.32 30.64
CA TYR A 51 -15.00 3.18 31.74
C TYR A 51 -15.67 4.55 31.76
N LEU A 52 -16.18 5.02 30.61
CA LEU A 52 -16.80 6.34 30.47
C LEU A 52 -18.29 6.22 30.07
N PRO A 53 -19.11 7.22 30.45
CA PRO A 53 -20.46 7.35 29.92
C PRO A 53 -20.45 7.42 28.39
N GLN A 54 -21.46 6.82 27.76
CA GLN A 54 -21.54 6.66 26.30
C GLN A 54 -21.29 7.97 25.52
N ALA A 55 -21.87 9.09 25.98
CA ALA A 55 -21.67 10.39 25.34
C ALA A 55 -20.20 10.82 25.31
N GLN A 56 -19.48 10.64 26.42
CA GLN A 56 -18.06 11.00 26.53
C GLN A 56 -17.15 10.02 25.78
N ALA A 57 -17.48 8.73 25.82
CA ALA A 57 -16.74 7.69 25.11
C ALA A 57 -16.77 7.90 23.59
N ILE A 58 -17.92 8.31 23.02
CA ILE A 58 -18.02 8.61 21.57
C ILE A 58 -17.09 9.76 21.16
N TYR A 59 -16.99 10.82 21.96
CA TYR A 59 -16.06 11.92 21.67
C TYR A 59 -14.60 11.47 21.73
N LEU A 60 -14.25 10.60 22.67
CA LEU A 60 -12.90 10.05 22.80
C LEU A 60 -12.55 9.10 21.64
N ILE A 61 -13.48 8.24 21.23
CA ILE A 61 -13.29 7.38 20.05
C ILE A 61 -13.09 8.23 18.80
N GLY A 62 -13.90 9.28 18.64
CA GLY A 62 -13.78 10.22 17.52
C GLY A 62 -12.42 10.91 17.48
N SER A 63 -11.92 11.39 18.64
CA SER A 63 -10.60 12.02 18.70
C SER A 63 -9.47 11.03 18.43
N CYS A 64 -9.56 9.79 18.93
CA CYS A 64 -8.62 8.71 18.60
C CYS A 64 -8.61 8.40 17.10
N ALA A 65 -9.77 8.33 16.44
CA ALA A 65 -9.87 8.10 15.00
C ALA A 65 -9.19 9.22 14.19
N VAL A 66 -9.36 10.49 14.59
CA VAL A 66 -8.70 11.64 13.96
C VAL A 66 -7.18 11.56 14.14
N VAL A 67 -6.70 11.26 15.34
CA VAL A 67 -5.26 11.07 15.60
C VAL A 67 -4.71 9.93 14.74
N GLY A 68 -5.43 8.80 14.67
CA GLY A 68 -5.07 7.67 13.82
C GLY A 68 -5.01 8.03 12.33
N ALA A 69 -5.94 8.87 11.84
CA ALA A 69 -5.93 9.35 10.46
C ALA A 69 -4.74 10.27 10.16
N ILE A 70 -4.39 11.19 11.08
CA ILE A 70 -3.22 12.07 10.92
C ILE A 70 -1.92 11.24 10.88
N LEU A 71 -1.77 10.31 11.83
CA LEU A 71 -0.63 9.40 11.86
C LEU A 71 -0.58 8.52 10.60
N GLY A 72 -1.74 8.06 10.13
CA GLY A 72 -1.88 7.34 8.88
C GLY A 72 -1.42 8.13 7.66
N LEU A 73 -1.77 9.41 7.56
CA LEU A 73 -1.31 10.28 6.48
C LEU A 73 0.21 10.47 6.51
N ILE A 74 0.78 10.71 7.68
CA ILE A 74 2.24 10.87 7.86
C ILE A 74 2.95 9.57 7.46
N TRP A 75 2.43 8.44 7.91
CA TRP A 75 3.01 7.13 7.63
C TRP A 75 2.89 6.76 6.15
N ALA A 76 1.71 6.94 5.54
CA ALA A 76 1.50 6.69 4.12
C ALA A 76 2.42 7.52 3.24
N ASN A 77 2.64 8.79 3.59
CA ASN A 77 3.58 9.64 2.86
C ASN A 77 5.04 9.19 3.06
N SER A 78 5.38 8.69 4.26
CA SER A 78 6.72 8.14 4.55
C SER A 78 6.99 6.86 3.75
N ILE A 79 6.02 5.94 3.69
CA ILE A 79 6.10 4.71 2.89
C ILE A 79 6.19 5.02 1.40
N ARG A 80 5.36 5.96 0.92
CA ARG A 80 5.39 6.44 -0.48
C ARG A 80 6.78 6.95 -0.85
N LYS A 81 7.42 7.75 0.01
CA LYS A 81 8.77 8.30 -0.23
C LYS A 81 9.87 7.24 -0.16
N LYS A 82 9.75 6.25 0.73
CA LYS A 82 10.84 5.29 1.00
C LYS A 82 10.84 4.08 0.06
N TYR A 83 9.67 3.48 -0.21
CA TYR A 83 9.57 2.23 -0.98
C TYR A 83 8.78 2.38 -2.27
N GLY A 84 7.86 3.35 -2.31
CA GLY A 84 6.83 3.43 -3.35
C GLY A 84 5.65 2.51 -3.03
N ILE A 85 4.43 3.01 -3.26
CA ILE A 85 3.18 2.39 -2.80
C ILE A 85 2.98 0.98 -3.38
N VAL A 86 3.31 0.79 -4.66
CA VAL A 86 3.15 -0.49 -5.38
C VAL A 86 4.16 -1.52 -4.88
N LYS A 87 5.44 -1.14 -4.71
CA LYS A 87 6.48 -2.05 -4.21
C LYS A 87 6.22 -2.47 -2.77
N PHE A 88 5.69 -1.57 -1.95
CA PHE A 88 5.32 -1.89 -0.58
C PHE A 88 4.20 -2.95 -0.53
N HIS A 89 3.14 -2.78 -1.33
CA HIS A 89 2.08 -3.79 -1.38
C HIS A 89 2.54 -5.10 -2.02
N ALA A 90 3.38 -5.03 -3.06
CA ALA A 90 4.01 -6.23 -3.63
C ALA A 90 4.87 -6.95 -2.59
N PHE A 91 5.62 -6.22 -1.75
CA PHE A 91 6.39 -6.77 -0.65
C PHE A 91 5.49 -7.45 0.41
N LEU A 92 4.36 -6.83 0.76
CA LEU A 92 3.39 -7.42 1.70
C LEU A 92 2.71 -8.69 1.14
N LEU A 93 2.56 -8.78 -0.18
CA LEU A 93 1.93 -9.92 -0.87
C LEU A 93 2.90 -11.02 -1.27
N SER A 94 4.16 -10.67 -1.53
CA SER A 94 5.23 -11.66 -1.66
C SER A 94 5.42 -12.34 -0.31
N THR A 95 5.80 -13.62 -0.29
CA THR A 95 6.38 -14.28 0.87
C THR A 95 7.88 -13.95 0.89
N PRO A 96 8.31 -12.82 1.47
CA PRO A 96 9.71 -12.39 1.40
C PRO A 96 10.65 -13.44 1.99
N GLU A 97 10.16 -14.28 2.91
CA GLU A 97 10.90 -15.39 3.51
C GLU A 97 11.17 -16.58 2.58
N ILE A 98 10.37 -16.79 1.53
CA ILE A 98 10.56 -17.90 0.56
C ILE A 98 11.18 -17.40 -0.74
N ASP A 99 10.92 -16.16 -1.16
CA ASP A 99 11.47 -15.56 -2.38
C ASP A 99 12.89 -14.99 -2.17
N GLY A 100 13.75 -15.72 -1.45
CA GLY A 100 15.03 -15.34 -0.83
C GLY A 100 16.13 -14.80 -1.76
N ARG A 101 15.86 -13.76 -2.53
CA ARG A 101 16.82 -13.06 -3.39
C ARG A 101 17.41 -11.81 -2.77
N HIS A 102 16.96 -11.40 -1.59
CA HIS A 102 17.43 -10.16 -0.96
C HIS A 102 17.81 -10.38 0.50
N ASP A 103 19.02 -9.95 0.87
CA ASP A 103 19.48 -9.90 2.27
C ASP A 103 18.60 -8.93 3.08
N ARG A 104 18.66 -9.00 4.42
CA ARG A 104 17.93 -8.17 5.39
C ARG A 104 18.14 -6.65 5.18
N ASN A 105 19.18 -6.29 4.42
CA ASN A 105 19.52 -4.92 4.01
C ASN A 105 19.08 -4.55 2.57
N GLY A 106 18.37 -5.42 1.85
CA GLY A 106 17.83 -5.16 0.51
C GLY A 106 18.79 -5.40 -0.66
N ASN A 107 19.96 -6.00 -0.41
CA ASN A 107 20.94 -6.31 -1.47
C ASN A 107 20.62 -7.66 -2.12
N ALA A 108 20.67 -7.72 -3.46
CA ALA A 108 20.53 -8.97 -4.19
C ALA A 108 21.66 -9.93 -3.81
N ILE A 109 21.32 -11.13 -3.32
CA ILE A 109 22.33 -12.13 -2.98
C ILE A 109 22.91 -12.65 -4.31
N ALA A 110 24.18 -12.35 -4.58
CA ALA A 110 24.86 -12.86 -5.76
C ALA A 110 24.77 -14.40 -5.74
N LYS A 111 24.28 -14.97 -6.84
CA LYS A 111 24.18 -16.42 -7.03
C LYS A 111 25.56 -17.04 -6.72
N PRO A 112 25.69 -17.99 -5.78
CA PRO A 112 26.98 -18.62 -5.53
C PRO A 112 27.42 -19.31 -6.82
N SER A 113 28.54 -18.83 -7.37
CA SER A 113 29.23 -19.44 -8.50
C SER A 113 29.86 -20.74 -8.01
N GLY A 114 29.15 -21.86 -8.09
CA GLY A 114 29.75 -23.13 -7.67
C GLY A 114 28.83 -24.33 -7.48
N GLN A 115 27.76 -24.48 -8.27
CA GLN A 115 27.09 -25.78 -8.37
C GLN A 115 26.75 -26.10 -9.84
N GLU A 116 27.81 -26.43 -10.59
CA GLU A 116 27.72 -27.46 -11.62
C GLU A 116 27.85 -28.81 -10.91
N GLY A 117 26.87 -29.71 -11.06
CA GLY A 117 27.06 -31.09 -10.64
C GLY A 117 25.82 -31.82 -10.16
N VAL A 118 25.43 -32.80 -10.98
CA VAL A 118 24.74 -34.06 -10.60
C VAL A 118 23.23 -33.99 -10.40
N TYR A 119 22.51 -34.22 -11.49
CA TYR A 119 21.30 -35.03 -11.46
C TYR A 119 21.55 -36.29 -12.28
N THR A 120 21.88 -37.38 -11.58
CA THR A 120 21.50 -38.74 -12.01
C THR A 120 20.02 -38.95 -11.72
#